data_AF-A0A9P8BXZ8-F1
#
_entry.id   AF-A0A9P8BXZ8-F1
#
_cell.length_a   1.000
_cell.length_b   1.000
_cell.length_c   1.000
_cell.angle_alpha   90.00
_cell.angle_beta   90.00
_cell.angle_gamma   90.00
#
_symmetry.space_group_name_H-M   'P 1'
#
loop_
_entity.id
_entity.type
_entity.pdbx_description
1 polymer ?
#
loop_
_entity_poly.entity_id
_entity_poly.type
_entity_poly.pdbx_seq_one_letter_code
_entity_poly.pdbx_strand_id
1 'polypeptide(L)'
;MTSSAIAPPAEFAISGTAFASASPEALAKILDTLDLPSLEQEHTRLERAIQQLVQSNKEIAEFIEQEQKDLLEFQEQQGGGGSEAAEAFEADPEFVLAIEENMVVIAKYERTCADLLRAIQRKRGVVAEEVKETEDGGEQAGADDGVHL
;
A
#
# COMPACT_ATOMS: atom_id res chain seq x y z
N MET A 1 -20.07 12.30 23.70
CA MET A 1 -19.94 12.11 22.24
C MET A 1 -18.70 11.27 22.03
N THR A 2 -18.87 9.96 21.88
CA THR A 2 -17.78 9.00 21.73
C THR A 2 -17.49 8.87 20.24
N SER A 3 -16.33 9.39 19.82
CA SER A 3 -15.77 9.22 18.49
C SER A 3 -15.73 7.73 18.16
N SER A 4 -16.59 7.26 17.26
CA SER A 4 -16.58 5.88 16.79
C SER A 4 -15.49 5.74 15.75
N ALA A 5 -14.24 5.63 16.21
CA ALA A 5 -13.15 5.18 15.36
C ALA A 5 -13.48 3.74 14.95
N ILE A 6 -13.77 3.52 13.67
CA ILE A 6 -13.83 2.19 13.07
C ILE A 6 -12.41 1.63 13.19
N ALA A 7 -12.17 0.86 14.25
CA ALA A 7 -10.91 0.18 14.42
C ALA A 7 -10.80 -0.90 13.33
N PRO A 8 -9.70 -0.94 12.55
CA PRO A 8 -9.48 -2.02 11.61
C PRO A 8 -9.43 -3.36 12.38
N PRO A 9 -9.89 -4.47 11.76
CA PRO A 9 -10.01 -5.77 12.41
C PRO A 9 -8.69 -6.23 13.03
N ALA A 10 -8.76 -6.90 14.18
CA ALA A 10 -7.66 -7.15 15.10
C ALA A 10 -6.56 -8.14 14.64
N GLU A 11 -6.53 -8.55 13.36
CA GLU A 11 -5.48 -9.41 12.80
C GLU A 11 -4.22 -8.65 12.34
N PHE A 12 -4.17 -7.32 12.56
CA PHE A 12 -3.13 -6.42 12.03
C PHE A 12 -1.89 -6.26 12.93
N ALA A 13 -1.75 -7.03 14.00
CA ALA A 13 -1.02 -6.63 15.20
C ALA A 13 0.52 -6.53 15.14
N ILE A 14 1.22 -6.92 14.05
CA ILE A 14 2.71 -6.86 14.08
C ILE A 14 3.39 -6.15 12.89
N SER A 15 2.72 -5.75 11.80
CA SER A 15 3.51 -5.18 10.68
C SER A 15 2.86 -4.05 9.85
N GLY A 16 1.54 -4.05 9.64
CA GLY A 16 0.92 -3.10 8.70
C GLY A 16 0.84 -1.66 9.21
N THR A 17 0.70 -1.46 10.53
CA THR A 17 0.58 -0.13 11.13
C THR A 17 1.94 0.55 11.33
N ALA A 18 3.02 -0.21 11.50
CA ALA A 18 4.36 0.33 11.72
C ALA A 18 4.91 1.03 10.46
N PHE A 19 4.77 0.40 9.30
CA PHE A 19 5.19 0.98 8.00
C PHE A 19 4.39 2.22 7.62
N ALA A 20 3.08 2.16 7.86
CA ALA A 20 2.16 3.24 7.58
C ALA A 20 2.29 4.43 8.54
N SER A 21 2.83 4.26 9.76
CA SER A 21 2.96 5.32 10.76
C SER A 21 4.40 5.77 11.02
N ALA A 22 5.39 5.03 10.52
CA ALA A 22 6.80 5.38 10.67
C ALA A 22 7.13 6.74 10.02
N SER A 23 8.03 7.48 10.67
CA SER A 23 8.72 8.59 10.02
C SER A 23 9.55 8.06 8.86
N PRO A 24 9.85 8.88 7.83
CA PRO A 24 10.68 8.44 6.69
C PRO A 24 12.02 7.80 7.11
N GLU A 25 12.64 8.34 8.17
CA GLU A 25 13.90 7.83 8.72
C GLU A 25 13.73 6.47 9.43
N ALA A 26 12.64 6.29 10.18
CA ALA A 26 12.34 5.03 10.84
C ALA A 26 11.99 3.95 9.81
N LEU A 27 11.22 4.31 8.78
CA LEU A 27 10.88 3.43 7.66
C LEU A 27 12.14 2.91 6.96
N ALA A 28 13.09 3.79 6.63
CA ALA A 28 14.35 3.41 6.00
C ALA A 28 15.13 2.37 6.84
N LYS A 29 15.23 2.59 8.17
CA LYS A 29 15.89 1.65 9.08
C LYS A 29 15.20 0.29 9.11
N ILE A 30 13.86 0.27 9.16
CA ILE A 30 13.09 -0.98 9.15
C ILE A 30 13.34 -1.74 7.83
N LEU A 31 13.27 -1.05 6.69
CA LEU A 31 13.48 -1.64 5.36
C LEU A 31 14.85 -2.30 5.20
N ASP A 32 15.90 -1.71 5.78
CA ASP A 32 17.25 -2.29 5.69
C ASP A 32 17.39 -3.57 6.53
N THR A 33 16.63 -3.69 7.63
CA THR A 33 16.67 -4.84 8.55
C THR A 33 15.88 -6.06 8.09
N LEU A 34 14.83 -5.88 7.29
CA LEU A 34 13.98 -6.99 6.85
C LEU A 34 14.64 -7.86 5.77
N ASP A 35 14.34 -9.15 5.73
CA ASP A 35 14.74 -10.03 4.65
C ASP A 35 13.84 -9.89 3.41
N LEU A 36 14.30 -10.42 2.28
CA LEU A 36 13.61 -10.25 0.99
C LEU A 36 12.15 -10.77 1.01
N PRO A 37 11.84 -11.97 1.56
CA PRO A 37 10.46 -12.45 1.65
C PRO A 37 9.56 -11.52 2.47
N SER A 38 10.06 -10.98 3.59
CA SER A 38 9.28 -10.04 4.41
C SER A 38 8.99 -8.73 3.67
N LEU A 39 9.95 -8.21 2.90
CA LEU A 39 9.73 -7.01 2.09
C LEU A 39 8.67 -7.24 1.00
N GLU A 40 8.72 -8.38 0.31
CA GLU A 40 7.72 -8.74 -0.72
C GLU A 40 6.33 -8.96 -0.13
N GLN A 41 6.26 -9.56 1.06
CA GLN A 41 5.02 -9.74 1.80
C GLN A 41 4.40 -8.39 2.19
N GLU A 42 5.18 -7.47 2.76
CA GLU A 42 4.68 -6.14 3.13
C GLU A 42 4.28 -5.30 1.92
N HIS A 43 5.01 -5.40 0.80
CA HIS A 43 4.62 -4.76 -0.45
C HIS A 43 3.24 -5.24 -0.91
N THR A 44 3.05 -6.56 -1.00
CA THR A 44 1.77 -7.16 -1.43
C THR A 44 0.62 -6.78 -0.49
N ARG A 45 0.88 -6.73 0.81
CA ARG A 45 -0.09 -6.32 1.82
C ARG A 45 -0.51 -4.87 1.60
N LEU A 46 0.45 -3.98 1.37
CA LEU A 46 0.19 -2.56 1.21
C LEU A 46 -0.54 -2.25 -0.10
N GLU A 47 -0.22 -2.94 -1.19
CA GLU A 47 -0.98 -2.89 -2.45
C GLU A 47 -2.44 -3.30 -2.25
N ARG A 48 -2.69 -4.39 -1.51
CA ARG A 48 -4.06 -4.81 -1.18
C ARG A 48 -4.80 -3.75 -0.36
N ALA A 49 -4.12 -3.12 0.60
CA ALA A 49 -4.73 -2.06 1.41
C ALA A 49 -5.08 -0.83 0.56
N ILE A 50 -4.24 -0.43 -0.39
CA ILE A 50 -4.55 0.63 -1.36
C ILE A 50 -5.79 0.27 -2.18
N GLN A 51 -5.84 -0.96 -2.72
CA GLN A 51 -6.99 -1.41 -3.51
C GLN A 51 -8.30 -1.39 -2.70
N GLN A 52 -8.25 -1.74 -1.42
CA GLN A 52 -9.40 -1.68 -0.52
C GLN A 52 -9.87 -0.24 -0.30
N LEU A 53 -8.95 0.71 -0.09
CA LEU A 53 -9.29 2.13 0.07
C LEU A 53 -9.86 2.73 -1.21
N VAL A 54 -9.31 2.38 -2.38
CA VAL A 54 -9.83 2.80 -3.69
C VAL A 54 -11.25 2.26 -3.90
N GLN A 55 -11.48 0.98 -3.58
CA GLN A 55 -12.80 0.37 -3.68
C GLN A 55 -13.80 1.02 -2.71
N SER A 56 -13.37 1.32 -1.48
CA SER A 56 -14.20 2.04 -0.51
C SER A 56 -14.58 3.44 -1.00
N ASN A 57 -13.64 4.21 -1.56
CA ASN A 57 -13.94 5.52 -2.15
C ASN A 57 -14.93 5.43 -3.30
N LYS A 58 -14.82 4.38 -4.12
CA LYS A 58 -15.77 4.13 -5.21
C LYS A 58 -17.18 3.85 -4.67
N GLU A 59 -17.31 3.02 -3.65
CA GLU A 59 -18.60 2.70 -3.03
C GLU A 59 -19.25 3.93 -2.39
N ILE A 60 -18.46 4.79 -1.74
CA ILE A 60 -18.96 6.05 -1.18
C ILE A 60 -19.44 6.99 -2.31
N ALA A 61 -18.68 7.11 -3.40
CA ALA A 61 -19.07 7.94 -4.54
C ALA A 61 -20.35 7.43 -5.22
N GLU A 62 -20.49 6.13 -5.41
CA GLU A 62 -21.70 5.51 -5.95
C GLU A 62 -22.92 5.74 -5.03
N PHE A 63 -22.71 5.71 -3.71
CA PHE A 63 -23.76 6.02 -2.74
C PHE A 63 -24.24 7.47 -2.86
N ILE A 64 -23.31 8.43 -2.93
CA ILE A 64 -23.63 9.87 -3.12
C ILE A 64 -24.41 10.08 -4.43
N GLU A 65 -23.96 9.44 -5.53
CA GLU A 65 -24.64 9.55 -6.83
C GLU A 65 -26.07 8.98 -6.77
N GLN A 66 -26.26 7.87 -6.05
CA GLN A 66 -27.58 7.27 -5.88
C GLN A 66 -28.50 8.17 -5.04
N GLU A 67 -28.01 8.77 -3.95
CA GLU A 67 -28.79 9.74 -3.16
C GLU A 67 -29.22 10.95 -3.99
N GLN A 68 -28.31 11.48 -4.82
CA GLN A 68 -28.63 12.57 -5.74
C GLN A 68 -29.73 12.18 -6.72
N LYS A 69 -29.62 10.98 -7.29
CA LYS A 69 -30.61 10.45 -8.24
C LYS A 69 -31.97 10.26 -7.59
N ASP A 70 -32.03 9.68 -6.39
CA ASP A 70 -33.28 9.46 -5.66
C ASP A 70 -33.97 10.79 -5.32
N LEU A 71 -33.20 11.82 -4.97
CA LEU A 71 -33.72 13.17 -4.73
C LEU A 71 -34.34 13.79 -5.99
N LEU A 72 -33.67 13.63 -7.14
CA LEU A 72 -34.16 14.13 -8.42
C LEU A 72 -35.45 13.41 -8.84
N GLU A 73 -35.48 12.09 -8.74
CA GLU A 73 -36.67 11.28 -9.05
C GLU A 73 -37.86 11.65 -8.14
N PHE A 74 -37.61 11.88 -6.85
CA PHE A 74 -38.64 12.31 -5.91
C PHE A 74 -39.23 13.68 -6.26
N GLN A 75 -38.39 14.66 -6.63
CA GLN A 75 -38.88 15.98 -7.01
C GLN A 75 -39.65 15.98 -8.34
N GLU A 76 -39.20 15.18 -9.32
CA GLU A 76 -39.90 15.04 -10.59
C GLU A 76 -41.33 14.49 -10.37
N GLN A 77 -41.49 13.51 -9.48
CA GLN A 77 -42.79 12.95 -9.09
C GLN A 77 -43.69 13.96 -8.37
N GLN A 78 -43.10 14.92 -7.63
CA GLN A 78 -43.83 15.99 -6.95
C GLN A 78 -44.19 17.17 -7.88
N GLY A 79 -43.83 17.11 -9.17
CA GLY A 79 -44.06 18.17 -10.14
C GLY A 79 -43.13 19.37 -9.99
N GLY A 80 -42.02 19.22 -9.25
CA GLY A 80 -40.95 20.20 -9.15
C GLY A 80 -40.05 20.16 -10.39
N GLY A 81 -39.56 21.32 -10.83
CA GLY A 81 -38.60 21.37 -11.93
C GLY A 81 -37.26 20.80 -11.47
N GLY A 82 -36.90 19.60 -11.93
CA GLY A 82 -35.70 18.86 -11.49
C GLY A 82 -34.35 19.60 -11.61
N SER A 83 -34.32 20.76 -12.28
CA SER A 83 -33.15 21.64 -12.34
C SER A 83 -32.81 22.31 -11.01
N GLU A 84 -33.80 22.68 -10.18
CA GLU A 84 -33.54 23.35 -8.89
C GLU A 84 -33.09 22.35 -7.81
N ALA A 85 -33.51 21.08 -7.88
CA ALA A 85 -33.05 20.02 -6.98
C ALA A 85 -31.59 19.64 -7.21
N ALA A 86 -31.18 19.55 -8.49
CA ALA A 86 -29.81 19.18 -8.86
C ALA A 86 -28.80 20.23 -8.39
N GLU A 87 -29.18 21.51 -8.44
CA GLU A 87 -28.36 22.63 -7.97
C GLU A 87 -28.34 22.77 -6.44
N ALA A 88 -29.32 22.20 -5.74
CA ALA A 88 -29.43 22.22 -4.28
C ALA A 88 -28.90 20.94 -3.61
N PHE A 89 -28.58 19.89 -4.37
CA PHE A 89 -28.01 18.68 -3.81
C PHE A 89 -26.59 18.96 -3.31
N GLU A 90 -26.42 18.83 -2.00
CA GLU A 90 -25.14 18.86 -1.32
C GLU A 90 -24.91 17.48 -0.74
N ALA A 91 -23.86 16.80 -1.20
CA ALA A 91 -23.47 15.52 -0.65
C ALA A 91 -23.17 15.67 0.85
N ASP A 92 -23.47 14.65 1.65
CA ASP A 92 -23.14 14.69 3.07
C ASP A 92 -21.63 14.98 3.24
N PRO A 93 -21.27 16.06 3.95
CA PRO A 93 -19.87 16.42 4.14
C PRO A 93 -19.05 15.31 4.81
N GLU A 94 -19.66 14.40 5.58
CA GLU A 94 -18.97 13.24 6.17
C GLU A 94 -18.48 12.26 5.10
N PHE A 95 -19.26 12.00 4.04
CA PHE A 95 -18.85 11.12 2.95
C PHE A 95 -17.74 11.74 2.10
N VAL A 96 -17.84 13.05 1.84
CA VAL A 96 -16.80 13.80 1.13
C VAL A 96 -15.48 13.76 1.92
N LEU A 97 -15.55 14.04 3.23
CA LEU A 97 -14.39 13.99 4.11
C LEU A 97 -13.76 12.59 4.16
N ALA A 98 -14.57 11.53 4.21
CA ALA A 98 -14.07 10.15 4.21
C ALA A 98 -13.28 9.83 2.93
N ILE A 99 -13.74 10.29 1.76
CA ILE A 99 -13.00 10.13 0.50
C ILE A 99 -11.67 10.88 0.56
N GLU A 100 -11.67 12.12 1.05
CA GLU A 100 -10.46 12.94 1.17
C GLU A 100 -9.43 12.33 2.12
N GLU A 101 -9.86 11.86 3.29
CA GLU A 101 -9.01 11.18 4.27
C GLU A 101 -8.38 9.91 3.67
N ASN A 102 -9.19 9.11 2.97
CA ASN A 102 -8.70 7.92 2.26
C ASN A 102 -7.68 8.28 1.18
N MET A 103 -7.87 9.38 0.43
CA MET A 103 -6.88 9.83 -0.55
C MET A 103 -5.53 10.18 0.08
N VAL A 104 -5.53 10.81 1.26
CA VAL A 104 -4.29 11.10 1.99
C VAL A 104 -3.59 9.81 2.42
N VAL A 105 -4.35 8.82 2.89
CA VAL A 105 -3.80 7.51 3.28
C VAL A 105 -3.25 6.76 2.07
N ILE A 106 -3.97 6.73 0.94
CA ILE A 106 -3.52 6.12 -0.32
C ILE A 106 -2.18 6.74 -0.75
N ALA A 107 -2.09 8.07 -0.81
CA ALA A 107 -0.86 8.75 -1.21
C ALA A 107 0.33 8.43 -0.29
N LYS A 108 0.07 8.18 1.00
CA LYS A 108 1.10 7.71 1.93
C LYS A 108 1.53 6.28 1.62
N TYR A 109 0.58 5.39 1.38
CA TYR A 109 0.84 3.99 1.12
C TYR A 109 1.58 3.79 -0.21
N GLU A 110 1.24 4.54 -1.25
CA GLU A 110 1.94 4.50 -2.54
C GLU A 110 3.43 4.88 -2.40
N ARG A 111 3.75 5.88 -1.58
CA ARG A 111 5.15 6.24 -1.28
C ARG A 111 5.88 5.09 -0.58
N THR A 112 5.26 4.51 0.43
CA THR A 112 5.84 3.37 1.15
C THR A 112 5.99 2.14 0.24
N CYS A 113 5.06 1.87 -0.69
CA CYS A 113 5.21 0.83 -1.72
C CYS A 113 6.44 1.10 -2.59
N ALA A 114 6.64 2.35 -3.03
CA ALA A 114 7.81 2.71 -3.83
C ALA A 114 9.12 2.49 -3.06
N ASP A 115 9.15 2.81 -1.76
CA ASP A 115 10.32 2.56 -0.91
C ASP A 115 10.58 1.07 -0.69
N LEU A 116 9.51 0.27 -0.49
CA LEU A 116 9.58 -1.19 -0.42
C LEU A 116 10.14 -1.79 -1.72
N LEU A 117 9.67 -1.35 -2.89
CA LEU A 117 10.18 -1.80 -4.19
C LEU A 117 11.67 -1.50 -4.37
N ARG A 118 12.13 -0.31 -3.96
CA ARG A 118 13.56 0.02 -3.99
C ARG A 118 14.36 -0.88 -3.05
N ALA A 119 13.86 -1.16 -1.85
CA ALA A 119 14.51 -2.06 -0.91
C ALA A 119 14.62 -3.50 -1.44
N ILE A 120 13.53 -4.02 -2.05
CA ILE A 120 13.48 -5.32 -2.71
C ILE A 120 14.53 -5.40 -3.83
N GLN A 121 14.59 -4.39 -4.70
CA GLN A 121 15.56 -4.34 -5.80
C GLN A 121 17.00 -4.32 -5.28
N ARG A 122 17.29 -3.54 -4.23
CA ARG A 122 18.63 -3.53 -3.59
C ARG A 122 18.99 -4.91 -3.04
N LYS A 123 18.09 -5.57 -2.31
CA LYS A 123 18.37 -6.91 -1.76
C LYS A 123 18.53 -7.97 -2.84
N ARG A 124 17.73 -7.95 -3.89
CA ARG A 124 17.92 -8.86 -5.05
C ARG A 124 19.25 -8.61 -5.77
N GLY A 125 19.71 -7.37 -5.84
CA GLY A 125 21.04 -7.01 -6.36
C GLY A 125 22.19 -7.44 -5.45
N VAL A 126 22.04 -7.34 -4.13
CA VAL A 126 23.03 -7.84 -3.15
C VAL A 126 23.11 -9.36 -3.15
N VAL A 127 21.97 -10.05 -3.24
CA VAL A 127 21.93 -11.52 -3.33
C VAL A 127 22.62 -12.02 -4.62
N ALA A 128 22.58 -11.26 -5.72
CA ALA A 128 23.29 -11.61 -6.94
C ALA A 128 24.83 -11.52 -6.82
N GLU A 129 25.36 -10.72 -5.91
CA GLU A 129 26.80 -10.62 -5.62
C GLU A 129 27.25 -11.71 -4.63
N GLU A 130 26.46 -12.02 -3.60
CA GLU A 130 26.83 -13.05 -2.60
C GLU A 130 26.88 -14.49 -3.16
N VAL A 131 26.23 -14.77 -4.29
CA VAL A 131 26.24 -16.10 -4.94
C VAL A 131 27.52 -16.36 -5.76
N LYS A 132 28.38 -15.36 -5.99
CA LYS A 132 29.60 -15.53 -6.80
C LYS A 132 30.84 -15.98 -6.03
N GLU A 133 30.82 -16.08 -4.71
CA GLU A 133 32.01 -16.42 -3.91
C GLU A 133 32.11 -17.88 -3.43
N THR A 134 31.32 -18.81 -3.96
CA THR A 134 31.40 -20.25 -3.55
C THR A 134 31.76 -21.24 -4.67
N GLU A 135 32.27 -20.78 -5.82
CA GLU A 135 32.74 -21.67 -6.89
C GLU A 135 34.08 -21.20 -7.50
N ASP A 136 35.12 -21.01 -6.69
CA ASP A 136 36.51 -21.07 -7.22
C ASP A 136 37.51 -21.45 -6.14
N GLY A 137 37.52 -22.73 -5.77
CA GLY A 137 38.40 -23.22 -4.71
C GLY A 137 38.57 -24.73 -4.77
N GLY A 138 38.87 -25.28 -5.95
CA GLY A 138 38.96 -26.73 -6.07
C GLY A 138 39.50 -27.29 -7.36
N GLU A 139 40.48 -26.67 -8.03
CA GLU A 139 41.26 -27.43 -9.01
C GLU A 139 42.70 -26.89 -9.17
N GLN A 140 43.66 -27.57 -8.55
CA GLN A 140 45.03 -27.59 -9.06
C GLN A 140 45.52 -29.04 -9.08
N ALA A 141 45.37 -29.64 -10.26
CA ALA A 141 45.99 -30.89 -10.65
C ALA A 141 47.47 -30.66 -11.00
N GLY A 142 48.35 -31.45 -10.36
CA GLY A 142 49.46 -32.22 -10.94
C GLY A 142 50.61 -31.54 -11.73
N ALA A 143 51.85 -31.85 -11.29
CA ALA A 143 53.05 -32.28 -12.05
C ALA A 143 54.33 -31.70 -11.38
N ASP A 144 55.10 -32.50 -10.65
CA ASP A 144 56.29 -33.24 -11.10
C ASP A 144 57.50 -32.32 -11.41
N ASP A 145 58.51 -32.31 -10.53
CA ASP A 145 59.91 -32.43 -10.94
C ASP A 145 60.84 -32.78 -9.76
N GLY A 146 61.82 -33.63 -10.01
CA GLY A 146 62.57 -34.41 -9.00
C GLY A 146 63.72 -33.70 -8.27
N VAL A 147 64.36 -34.42 -7.36
CA VAL A 147 65.83 -34.57 -7.14
C VAL A 147 66.04 -35.55 -5.98
N HIS A 148 66.68 -36.69 -6.24
CA HIS A 148 67.46 -37.42 -5.24
C HIS A 148 68.77 -37.92 -5.88
N LEU A 149 69.88 -37.33 -5.43
CA LEU A 149 71.23 -37.89 -5.45
C LEU A 149 71.65 -38.11 -3.99
#